data_AF-A0A7V2AM48-F1
#
_entry.id   AF-A0A7V2AM48-F1
#
_cell.length_a   1.000
_cell.length_b   1.000
_cell.length_c   1.000
_cell.angle_alpha   90.00
_cell.angle_beta   90.00
_cell.angle_gamma   90.00
#
_symmetry.space_group_name_H-M   'P 1'
#
loop_
_entity.id
_entity.type
_entity.pdbx_description
1 polymer ?
#
loop_
_entity_poly.entity_id
_entity_poly.type
_entity_poly.pdbx_seq_one_letter_code
_entity_poly.pdbx_strand_id
1 'polypeptide(L)'
;TNYWKMRRRLVKRGFEFNTDNDSELIAVYLADKLSQGEKLTDALKTSIDDMDGTFSFLVSTRDEIGFAKDHLAAKPMVKFENDDLIAIASEEVSLNKLFPGEALSTSEPPPGSYGTWQRSI
;
A
#
# COMPACT_ATOMS: atom_id res chain seq x y z
N THR A 1 -16.51 -8.08 2.62
CA THR A 1 -15.54 -7.51 1.67
C THR A 1 -16.05 -7.69 0.25
N ASN A 2 -15.54 -6.93 -0.71
CA ASN A 2 -15.99 -6.97 -2.12
C ASN A 2 -15.03 -7.73 -3.06
N TYR A 3 -14.09 -8.49 -2.49
CA TYR A 3 -13.06 -9.28 -3.17
C TYR A 3 -13.55 -9.99 -4.45
N TRP A 4 -14.55 -10.88 -4.33
CA TRP A 4 -15.04 -11.68 -5.47
C TRP A 4 -15.71 -10.85 -6.57
N LYS A 5 -16.24 -9.66 -6.24
CA LYS A 5 -16.82 -8.76 -7.23
C LYS A 5 -15.70 -8.08 -8.02
N MET A 6 -14.65 -7.63 -7.34
CA MET A 6 -13.50 -6.99 -7.98
C MET A 6 -12.68 -7.98 -8.82
N ARG A 7 -12.37 -9.15 -8.27
CA ARG A 7 -11.69 -10.23 -9.01
C ARG A 7 -12.40 -10.56 -10.32
N ARG A 8 -13.73 -10.74 -10.28
CA ARG A 8 -14.53 -11.00 -11.50
C ARG A 8 -14.46 -9.87 -12.53
N ARG A 9 -14.35 -8.60 -12.11
CA ARG A 9 -14.18 -7.47 -13.03
C ARG A 9 -12.82 -7.50 -13.71
N LEU A 10 -11.76 -7.76 -12.94
CA LEU A 10 -10.38 -7.83 -13.45
C LEU A 10 -10.18 -9.05 -14.36
N VAL A 11 -10.74 -10.21 -14.02
CA VAL A 11 -10.73 -11.38 -14.92
C VAL A 11 -11.42 -11.08 -16.25
N LYS A 12 -12.54 -10.35 -16.24
CA LYS A 12 -13.20 -9.90 -17.49
C LYS A 12 -12.36 -8.93 -18.32
N ARG A 13 -11.37 -8.26 -17.71
CA ARG A 13 -10.40 -7.41 -18.39
C ARG A 13 -9.17 -8.18 -18.89
N GLY A 14 -9.12 -9.50 -18.66
CA GLY A 14 -8.04 -10.37 -19.13
C GLY A 14 -6.94 -10.67 -18.10
N PHE A 15 -7.12 -10.26 -16.84
CA PHE A 15 -6.16 -10.62 -15.79
C PHE A 15 -6.37 -12.05 -15.28
N GLU A 16 -5.27 -12.76 -15.09
CA GLU A 16 -5.26 -14.07 -14.44
C GLU A 16 -4.87 -13.93 -12.97
N PHE A 17 -5.42 -14.80 -12.13
CA PHE A 17 -5.17 -14.86 -10.70
C PHE A 17 -4.70 -16.26 -10.35
N ASN A 18 -3.57 -16.34 -9.64
CA ASN A 18 -2.95 -17.61 -9.26
C ASN A 18 -3.32 -18.04 -7.84
N THR A 19 -3.82 -17.11 -7.04
CA THR A 19 -4.18 -17.31 -5.64
C THR A 19 -5.57 -16.74 -5.35
N ASP A 20 -6.04 -17.01 -4.13
CA ASP A 20 -7.25 -16.42 -3.57
C ASP A 20 -6.95 -15.37 -2.48
N ASN A 21 -5.76 -14.77 -2.51
CA ASN A 21 -5.31 -13.79 -1.51
C ASN A 21 -5.69 -12.36 -1.89
N ASP A 22 -6.13 -11.57 -0.90
CA ASP A 22 -6.43 -10.14 -1.07
C ASP A 22 -5.22 -9.34 -1.60
N SER A 23 -3.99 -9.73 -1.22
CA SER A 23 -2.77 -9.07 -1.71
C SER A 23 -2.58 -9.19 -3.21
N GLU A 24 -2.97 -10.31 -3.83
CA GLU A 24 -2.92 -10.47 -5.29
C GLU A 24 -3.97 -9.58 -5.96
N LEU A 25 -5.16 -9.46 -5.36
CA LEU A 25 -6.18 -8.53 -5.85
C LEU A 25 -5.69 -7.08 -5.83
N ILE A 26 -5.04 -6.65 -4.75
CA ILE A 26 -4.45 -5.31 -4.67
C ILE A 26 -3.40 -5.11 -5.77
N ALA A 27 -2.50 -6.09 -5.96
CA ALA A 27 -1.46 -6.01 -6.97
C ALA A 27 -2.03 -5.92 -8.40
N VAL A 28 -3.00 -6.77 -8.74
CA VAL A 28 -3.66 -6.77 -10.05
C VAL A 28 -4.48 -5.48 -10.26
N TYR A 29 -5.17 -5.00 -9.23
CA TYR A 29 -5.90 -3.74 -9.27
C TYR A 29 -4.97 -2.57 -9.59
N LEU A 30 -3.85 -2.44 -8.87
CA LEU A 30 -2.87 -1.39 -9.12
C LEU A 30 -2.23 -1.54 -10.50
N ALA A 31 -1.93 -2.77 -10.94
CA ALA A 31 -1.38 -3.01 -12.28
C ALA A 31 -2.34 -2.58 -13.39
N ASP A 32 -3.64 -2.88 -13.27
CA ASP A 32 -4.68 -2.43 -14.20
C ASP A 32 -4.72 -0.91 -14.29
N LYS A 33 -4.73 -0.23 -13.14
CA LYS A 33 -4.74 1.23 -13.02
C LYS A 33 -3.52 1.88 -13.68
N LEU A 34 -2.33 1.40 -13.33
CA LEU A 34 -1.08 1.91 -13.89
C LEU A 34 -0.97 1.63 -15.41
N SER A 35 -1.49 0.49 -15.88
CA SER A 35 -1.50 0.16 -17.32
C SER A 35 -2.37 1.11 -18.15
N GLN A 36 -3.36 1.75 -17.52
CA GLN A 36 -4.22 2.77 -18.13
C GLN A 36 -3.60 4.17 -18.05
N GLY A 37 -2.38 4.30 -17.53
CA GLY A 37 -1.66 5.56 -17.40
C GLY A 37 -2.03 6.37 -16.15
N GLU A 38 -2.80 5.81 -15.21
CA GLU A 38 -3.03 6.45 -13.91
C GLU A 38 -1.73 6.52 -13.12
N LYS A 39 -1.54 7.59 -12.34
CA LYS A 39 -0.39 7.72 -11.43
C LYS A 39 -0.57 6.77 -10.24
N LEU A 40 0.54 6.32 -9.65
CA LEU A 40 0.47 5.47 -8.45
C LEU A 40 -0.31 6.12 -7.32
N THR A 41 -0.07 7.40 -7.06
CA THR A 41 -0.79 8.17 -6.03
C THR A 41 -2.31 8.14 -6.23
N ASP A 42 -2.78 8.29 -7.47
CA ASP A 42 -4.21 8.27 -7.79
C ASP A 42 -4.78 6.86 -7.66
N ALA A 43 -4.03 5.85 -8.12
CA ALA A 43 -4.40 4.44 -7.99
C ALA A 43 -4.50 4.02 -6.52
N LEU A 44 -3.60 4.49 -5.65
CA LEU A 44 -3.64 4.25 -4.20
C LEU A 44 -4.85 4.92 -3.56
N LYS A 45 -5.15 6.17 -3.95
CA LYS A 45 -6.35 6.87 -3.49
C LYS A 45 -7.61 6.09 -3.84
N THR A 46 -7.78 5.70 -5.10
CA THR A 46 -8.97 4.96 -5.53
C THR A 46 -9.03 3.56 -4.91
N SER A 47 -7.87 2.97 -4.58
CA SER A 47 -7.80 1.69 -3.89
C SER A 47 -8.52 1.70 -2.53
N ILE A 48 -8.50 2.85 -1.85
CA ILE A 48 -9.16 3.05 -0.54
C ILE A 48 -10.68 3.02 -0.69
N ASP A 49 -11.19 3.65 -1.74
CA ASP A 49 -12.63 3.74 -2.01
C ASP A 49 -13.20 2.46 -2.64
N ASP A 50 -12.42 1.80 -3.49
CA ASP A 50 -12.86 0.66 -4.30
C ASP A 50 -12.81 -0.68 -3.56
N MET A 51 -12.01 -0.82 -2.50
CA MET A 51 -11.81 -2.08 -1.78
C MET A 51 -12.50 -2.07 -0.42
N ASP A 52 -13.50 -2.95 -0.28
CA ASP A 52 -14.17 -3.13 1.01
C ASP A 52 -13.39 -4.13 1.85
N GLY A 53 -12.77 -3.69 2.95
CA GLY A 53 -12.08 -4.58 3.87
C GLY A 53 -11.12 -3.84 4.80
N THR A 54 -10.30 -4.61 5.50
CA THR A 54 -9.21 -4.08 6.32
C THR A 54 -7.88 -4.40 5.64
N PHE A 55 -7.10 -3.37 5.34
CA PHE A 55 -5.82 -3.49 4.69
C PHE A 55 -4.88 -2.36 5.07
N SER A 56 -3.61 -2.72 5.10
CA SER A 56 -2.48 -1.82 5.17
C SER A 56 -1.42 -2.47 4.31
N PHE A 57 -1.05 -1.83 3.21
CA PHE A 57 -0.12 -2.42 2.25
C PHE A 57 0.92 -1.43 1.79
N LEU A 58 2.04 -1.99 1.36
CA LEU A 58 3.11 -1.32 0.64
C LEU A 58 3.14 -1.83 -0.79
N VAL A 59 3.44 -0.93 -1.71
CA VAL A 59 3.66 -1.26 -3.13
C VAL A 59 4.92 -0.56 -3.61
N SER A 60 5.64 -1.20 -4.51
CA SER A 60 6.79 -0.63 -5.20
C SER A 60 6.58 -0.75 -6.70
N THR A 61 6.82 0.33 -7.42
CA THR A 61 7.02 0.33 -8.87
C THR A 61 8.52 0.39 -9.16
N ARG A 62 8.89 0.66 -10.42
CA ARG A 62 10.30 0.79 -10.82
C ARG A 62 10.98 2.00 -10.16
N ASP A 63 10.21 3.05 -9.93
CA ASP A 63 10.63 4.40 -9.60
C ASP A 63 9.98 4.97 -8.35
N GLU A 64 8.94 4.32 -7.81
CA GLU A 64 8.19 4.81 -6.66
C GLU A 64 7.93 3.70 -5.64
N ILE A 65 7.78 4.10 -4.38
CA ILE A 65 7.20 3.30 -3.31
C ILE A 65 5.95 4.02 -2.83
N GLY A 66 4.90 3.28 -2.49
CA GLY A 66 3.71 3.86 -1.90
C GLY A 66 3.07 2.97 -0.85
N PHE A 67 2.21 3.59 -0.06
CA PHE A 67 1.38 2.92 0.93
C PHE A 67 -0.07 3.36 0.82
N ALA A 68 -0.97 2.50 1.27
CA ALA A 68 -2.35 2.88 1.55
C ALA A 68 -2.87 2.13 2.79
N LYS A 69 -3.72 2.82 3.55
CA LYS A 69 -4.36 2.33 4.76
C LYS A 69 -5.87 2.54 4.67
N ASP A 70 -6.62 1.48 4.95
CA ASP A 70 -8.09 1.52 4.90
C ASP A 70 -8.70 2.47 5.96
N HIS A 71 -9.98 2.80 5.80
CA HIS A 71 -10.69 3.71 6.71
C HIS A 71 -10.96 3.16 8.11
N LEU A 72 -10.97 1.84 8.29
CA LEU A 72 -11.12 1.19 9.59
C LEU A 72 -9.81 1.14 10.36
N ALA A 73 -8.67 1.25 9.66
CA ALA A 73 -7.32 1.25 10.23
C ALA A 73 -7.02 0.04 11.13
N ALA A 74 -7.69 -1.08 10.89
CA ALA A 74 -7.62 -2.25 11.77
C ALA A 74 -6.27 -2.99 11.70
N LYS A 75 -5.51 -2.79 10.61
CA LYS A 75 -4.15 -3.32 10.48
C LYS A 75 -3.14 -2.23 10.85
N PRO A 76 -2.19 -2.49 11.76
CA PRO A 76 -1.24 -1.48 12.21
C PRO A 76 -0.23 -1.15 11.10
N MET A 77 0.19 0.11 11.06
CA MET A 77 1.25 0.60 10.19
C MET A 77 2.01 1.70 10.92
N VAL A 78 3.31 1.53 11.07
CA VAL A 78 4.22 2.50 11.68
C VAL A 78 5.17 3.01 10.61
N LYS A 79 5.27 4.33 10.49
CA LYS A 79 6.15 5.04 9.58
C LYS A 79 7.21 5.79 10.37
N PHE A 80 8.45 5.68 9.90
CA PHE A 80 9.57 6.55 10.22
C PHE A 80 10.04 7.21 8.93
N GLU A 81 10.28 8.52 8.98
CA GLU A 81 10.70 9.31 7.82
C GLU A 81 11.62 10.44 8.30
N ASN A 82 12.79 10.55 7.68
CA ASN A 82 13.73 11.65 7.85
C ASN A 82 14.19 12.14 6.46
N ASP A 83 15.17 13.04 6.43
CA ASP A 83 15.65 13.66 5.17
C ASP A 83 16.30 12.65 4.21
N ASP A 84 16.79 11.51 4.71
CA ASP A 84 17.56 10.54 3.94
C ASP A 84 16.79 9.25 3.62
N LEU A 85 15.79 8.88 4.43
CA LEU A 85 15.12 7.59 4.32
C LEU A 85 13.66 7.61 4.81
N ILE A 86 12.90 6.68 4.24
CA ILE A 86 11.57 6.31 4.72
C ILE A 86 11.58 4.82 5.06
N ALA A 87 11.06 4.47 6.24
CA ALA A 87 10.91 3.10 6.70
C ALA A 87 9.48 2.87 7.21
N ILE A 88 8.86 1.78 6.76
CA ILE A 88 7.50 1.40 7.17
C ILE A 88 7.52 -0.04 7.67
N ALA A 89 6.87 -0.28 8.80
CA ALA A 89 6.71 -1.60 9.38
C ALA A 89 5.31 -1.73 10.01
N SER A 90 4.90 -2.96 10.32
CA SER A 90 3.66 -3.18 11.07
C SER A 90 3.77 -2.78 12.54
N GLU A 91 4.99 -2.78 13.11
CA GLU A 91 5.25 -2.50 14.52
C GLU A 91 6.55 -1.72 14.71
N GLU A 92 6.59 -0.85 15.72
CA GLU A 92 7.74 -0.01 16.04
C GLU A 92 9.01 -0.81 16.38
N VAL A 93 8.85 -1.98 17.03
CA VAL A 93 9.97 -2.87 17.39
C VAL A 93 10.76 -3.35 16.17
N SER A 94 10.13 -3.40 15.00
CA SER A 94 10.79 -3.78 13.74
C SER A 94 11.67 -2.64 13.22
N LEU A 95 11.25 -1.39 13.40
CA LEU A 95 12.04 -0.21 13.03
C LEU A 95 13.22 -0.02 13.99
N ASN A 96 13.00 -0.19 15.30
CA ASN A 96 14.06 -0.06 16.31
C ASN A 96 15.23 -1.03 16.09
N LYS A 97 14.98 -2.19 15.46
CA LYS A 97 16.04 -3.14 15.09
C LYS A 97 16.96 -2.63 13.97
N LEU A 98 16.47 -1.73 13.12
CA LEU A 98 17.25 -1.13 12.04
C LEU A 98 18.14 0.02 12.55
N PHE A 99 17.77 0.63 13.68
CA PHE A 99 18.45 1.79 14.26
C PHE A 99 18.74 1.57 15.76
N PRO A 100 19.62 0.62 16.11
CA PRO A 100 19.87 0.26 17.50
C PRO A 100 20.50 1.40 18.28
N GLY A 101 19.85 1.82 19.38
CA GLY A 101 20.34 2.87 20.26
C GLY A 101 19.90 4.29 19.88
N GLU A 102 19.10 4.44 18.83
CA GLU A 102 18.52 5.72 18.42
C GLU A 102 17.05 5.80 18.80
N ALA A 103 16.60 6.96 19.27
CA ALA A 103 15.18 7.21 19.51
C ALA A 103 14.53 7.61 18.17
N LEU A 104 13.74 6.70 17.59
CA LEU A 104 13.06 6.95 16.33
C LEU A 104 11.78 7.75 16.56
N SER A 105 11.64 8.87 15.85
CA SER A 105 10.39 9.63 15.80
C SER A 105 9.41 8.93 14.85
N THR A 106 8.74 7.89 15.36
CA THR A 106 7.77 7.11 14.57
C THR A 106 6.35 7.69 14.67
N SER A 107 5.52 7.40 13.68
CA SER A 107 4.11 7.81 13.63
C SER A 107 3.27 6.76 12.92
N GLU A 108 1.99 6.64 13.28
CA GLU A 108 1.04 5.83 12.52
C GLU A 108 0.30 6.71 11.49
N PRO A 109 0.30 6.35 10.19
CA PRO A 109 -0.50 7.06 9.21
C PRO A 109 -1.99 7.02 9.56
N PRO A 110 -2.73 8.13 9.38
CA PRO A 110 -4.16 8.17 9.68
C PRO A 110 -5.00 7.14 8.89
N PRO A 111 -6.19 6.75 9.39
CA PRO A 111 -7.13 5.95 8.61
C PRO A 111 -7.48 6.62 7.28
N GLY A 112 -7.58 5.85 6.19
CA GLY A 112 -7.86 6.38 4.85
C GLY A 112 -6.73 7.20 4.23
N SER A 113 -5.52 7.12 4.78
CA SER A 113 -4.34 7.79 4.22
C SER A 113 -3.61 6.93 3.20
N TYR A 114 -2.94 7.61 2.29
CA TYR A 114 -2.05 7.05 1.28
C TYR A 114 -0.91 8.03 1.04
N GLY A 115 0.17 7.53 0.47
CA GLY A 115 1.31 8.37 0.11
C GLY A 115 2.26 7.64 -0.82
N THR A 116 3.07 8.41 -1.53
CA THR A 116 4.09 7.92 -2.44
C THR A 116 5.39 8.68 -2.22
N TRP A 117 6.49 7.97 -2.41
CA TRP A 117 7.85 8.50 -2.45
C TRP A 117 8.46 8.08 -3.77
N GLN A 118 9.02 9.05 -4.49
CA GLN A 118 9.75 8.78 -5.72
C GLN A 118 11.23 8.64 -5.41
N ARG A 119 11.91 7.75 -6.12
CA ARG A 119 13.37 7.66 -6.04
C ARG A 119 13.95 8.91 -6.69
N SER A 120 14.65 9.73 -5.89
CA SER A 120 15.49 10.79 -6.43
C SER A 120 16.59 10.17 -7.29
N ILE A 121 16.65 10.53 -8.58
CA ILE A 121 17.70 10.12 -9.52
C ILE A 121 18.72 11.25 -9.61
#